data_AF-A0A507CIG1-F1
#
_entry.id   AF-A0A507CIG1-F1
#
_cell.length_a   1.000
_cell.length_b   1.000
_cell.length_c   1.000
_cell.angle_alpha   90.00
_cell.angle_beta   90.00
_cell.angle_gamma   90.00
#
_symmetry.space_group_name_H-M   'P 1'
#
loop_
_entity.id
_entity.type
_entity.pdbx_description
1 polymer ?
#
loop_
_entity_poly.entity_id
_entity_poly.type
_entity_poly.pdbx_seq_one_letter_code
_entity_poly.pdbx_strand_id
1 'polypeptide(L)'
;MTSSGQSSPTDYNNQRMQSLFYRTSIRSLRRARPSSNTCSQHHASSSLRGAPSGRRFQSTYRAFEPTISSIAAPIRYAAYLLAGTLFISYTLDPRAHIHQHIFIPLIHWALPDAEDSHKLAIWLAQHGLSPRDSKPDSLTLATELFSRKHSSSSPGGNRREFVISNPIGLAAGFDKNGEAIDGLLNMGFGMVEIGSVTPLPQNGNARPRMFRLSSDQAVINRYGFNSDGIYAVLDRLRARFRAYHTSLLQINDYSSNKSLRPNKLLGINLGKNKTSPPDSTQDYIDGVHKLGPYADYLVVNVSSPNTPGLRSLQKREMLEKLLNDVKQARDEALGVVNGPPILVKIAPDLTDEEAVDVAECIRKVGIDGVIISNTTTSRPPTLKSPSNLVNEQGGLSGAPLKPLSLSLVSRMYKLLPKDIPIIGCGGVSSAEDVLEYGRAGASAVQLYTALGYEGAGLVARIKDDLVKALDGTKWTDIVGVGVSTQ
;
A
#
# COMPACT_ATOMS: atom_id res chain seq x y z
N MET A 1 64.17 8.77 -26.66
CA MET A 1 63.99 9.95 -27.53
C MET A 1 62.59 10.53 -27.32
N THR A 2 62.56 11.65 -26.59
CA THR A 2 61.68 12.84 -26.77
C THR A 2 60.15 12.64 -26.67
N SER A 3 59.54 12.89 -25.49
CA SER A 3 59.07 14.20 -24.95
C SER A 3 57.83 14.75 -25.68
N SER A 4 56.66 14.80 -25.06
CA SER A 4 56.13 15.92 -24.27
C SER A 4 54.70 15.50 -23.85
N GLY A 5 54.15 15.75 -22.65
CA GLY A 5 54.31 16.88 -21.76
C GLY A 5 53.16 17.86 -22.01
N GLN A 6 52.03 17.73 -21.30
CA GLN A 6 51.27 18.88 -20.80
C GLN A 6 50.18 18.49 -19.79
N SER A 7 50.19 19.29 -18.73
CA SER A 7 49.42 19.27 -17.49
C SER A 7 48.02 19.84 -17.64
N SER A 8 47.16 19.44 -16.70
CA SER A 8 45.89 20.06 -16.34
C SER A 8 45.98 21.57 -16.12
N PRO A 9 44.82 22.27 -16.15
CA PRO A 9 44.36 22.88 -14.91
C PRO A 9 42.83 22.94 -14.70
N THR A 10 42.46 22.74 -13.42
CA THR A 10 41.44 23.45 -12.60
C THR A 10 39.96 23.33 -13.00
N ASP A 11 39.07 22.76 -12.17
CA ASP A 11 38.69 23.16 -10.81
C ASP A 11 38.24 24.64 -10.73
N TYR A 12 37.07 24.94 -11.30
CA TYR A 12 36.32 26.19 -11.10
C TYR A 12 34.84 25.95 -11.43
N ASN A 13 34.05 25.54 -10.44
CA ASN A 13 32.65 25.96 -10.23
C ASN A 13 32.03 25.19 -9.06
N ASN A 14 32.58 25.43 -7.88
CA ASN A 14 31.88 25.24 -6.63
C ASN A 14 31.88 26.62 -5.96
N GLN A 15 30.72 27.08 -5.47
CA GLN A 15 30.43 28.44 -4.95
C GLN A 15 29.98 29.51 -5.96
N ARG A 16 28.72 29.40 -6.42
CA ARG A 16 27.81 30.56 -6.60
C ARG A 16 26.42 30.08 -6.96
N MET A 17 25.60 29.78 -5.95
CA MET A 17 24.12 29.81 -5.97
C MET A 17 23.59 29.56 -4.55
N GLN A 18 24.15 30.29 -3.59
CA GLN A 18 23.53 30.55 -2.29
C GLN A 18 23.68 32.05 -2.05
N SER A 19 22.62 32.68 -1.53
CA SER A 19 22.42 34.12 -1.29
C SER A 19 21.70 34.90 -2.42
N LEU A 20 20.38 34.80 -2.42
CA LEU A 20 19.50 35.94 -2.69
C LEU A 20 18.14 35.63 -2.04
N PHE A 21 17.54 36.66 -1.46
CA PHE A 21 16.28 36.68 -0.71
C PHE A 21 16.36 36.43 0.81
N TYR A 22 16.90 37.44 1.50
CA TYR A 22 16.36 37.82 2.80
C TYR A 22 16.12 39.34 2.83
N ARG A 23 14.98 39.70 3.45
CA ARG A 23 14.54 41.03 3.95
C ARG A 23 13.58 41.84 3.08
N THR A 24 12.32 41.88 3.53
CA THR A 24 11.52 43.04 4.00
C THR A 24 10.03 42.63 3.95
N SER A 25 9.08 43.02 4.79
CA SER A 25 9.00 43.80 6.02
C SER A 25 7.62 43.50 6.64
N ILE A 26 7.54 43.34 7.97
CA ILE A 26 6.29 43.27 8.72
C ILE A 26 5.79 44.71 8.97
N ARG A 27 4.56 45.04 8.57
CA ARG A 27 3.85 46.25 9.05
C ARG A 27 2.36 46.00 9.32
N SER A 28 2.06 46.02 10.61
CA SER A 28 0.85 46.51 11.31
C SER A 28 -0.36 47.00 10.49
N LEU A 29 -1.53 46.42 10.78
CA LEU A 29 -2.84 47.01 10.48
C LEU A 29 -3.50 47.48 11.79
N ARG A 30 -3.72 48.79 11.91
CA ARG A 30 -4.63 49.40 12.90
C ARG A 30 -5.35 50.61 12.28
N ARG A 31 -6.68 50.52 12.33
CA ARG A 31 -7.73 51.57 12.34
C ARG A 31 -7.88 52.52 11.13
N ALA A 32 -9.11 52.59 10.62
CA ALA A 32 -9.91 53.82 10.68
C ALA A 32 -11.41 53.52 10.44
N ARG A 33 -12.27 54.17 11.24
CA ARG A 33 -13.73 54.28 11.09
C ARG A 33 -14.07 55.27 9.95
N PRO A 34 -15.35 55.32 9.54
CA PRO A 34 -15.97 56.62 9.41
C PRO A 34 -17.30 56.72 10.19
N SER A 35 -17.53 57.92 10.71
CA SER A 35 -18.77 58.41 11.28
C SER A 35 -19.42 59.37 10.30
N SER A 36 -20.75 59.32 10.16
CA SER A 36 -21.54 60.50 9.84
C SER A 36 -22.95 60.36 10.44
N ASN A 37 -23.38 61.46 11.06
CA ASN A 37 -24.65 61.67 11.71
C ASN A 37 -25.79 61.83 10.69
N THR A 38 -27.03 61.52 11.09
CA THR A 38 -28.15 62.48 10.93
C THR A 38 -29.34 62.11 11.82
N CYS A 39 -30.01 63.18 12.22
CA CYS A 39 -31.07 63.35 13.21
C CYS A 39 -32.45 62.91 12.67
N SER A 40 -33.35 62.39 13.50
CA SER A 40 -34.62 63.08 13.82
C SER A 40 -35.61 62.25 14.66
N GLN A 41 -36.10 62.95 15.68
CA GLN A 41 -37.48 63.02 16.19
C GLN A 41 -38.10 61.95 17.11
N HIS A 42 -38.52 62.51 18.25
CA HIS A 42 -39.38 61.99 19.31
C HIS A 42 -40.81 61.69 18.83
N HIS A 43 -41.44 60.69 19.45
CA HIS A 43 -42.79 60.85 19.99
C HIS A 43 -42.94 60.01 21.27
N ALA A 44 -43.44 60.66 22.32
CA ALA A 44 -43.84 60.08 23.59
C ALA A 44 -45.35 59.85 23.61
N SER A 45 -45.81 58.80 24.30
CA SER A 45 -47.17 58.72 24.83
C SER A 45 -47.22 57.96 26.17
N SER A 46 -47.45 58.78 27.21
CA SER A 46 -48.21 58.60 28.45
C SER A 46 -48.63 57.21 28.96
N SER A 47 -48.11 56.92 30.16
CA SER A 47 -48.75 56.43 31.40
C SER A 47 -50.22 55.99 31.42
N LEU A 48 -50.51 54.94 32.21
CA LEU A 48 -51.60 54.94 33.19
C LEU A 48 -51.28 54.02 34.38
N ARG A 49 -51.74 54.44 35.57
CA ARG A 49 -51.46 53.92 36.92
C ARG A 49 -52.35 52.72 37.28
N GLY A 50 -51.83 51.84 38.15
CA GLY A 50 -52.60 50.89 38.96
C GLY A 50 -51.87 50.61 40.28
N ALA A 51 -52.57 50.76 41.40
CA ALA A 51 -52.06 50.84 42.78
C ALA A 51 -51.90 49.43 43.45
N PRO A 52 -51.34 49.34 44.68
CA PRO A 52 -50.56 48.19 45.16
C PRO A 52 -51.34 47.18 46.01
N SER A 53 -50.91 45.92 46.05
CA SER A 53 -51.31 45.00 47.13
C SER A 53 -50.36 43.81 47.31
N GLY A 54 -49.91 43.60 48.55
CA GLY A 54 -49.63 42.28 49.10
C GLY A 54 -48.19 41.76 48.97
N ARG A 55 -47.34 42.08 49.95
CA ARG A 55 -46.17 41.23 50.27
C ARG A 55 -46.68 39.91 50.87
N ARG A 56 -46.58 38.81 50.12
CA ARG A 56 -46.50 37.45 50.68
C ARG A 56 -45.08 36.93 50.44
N PHE A 57 -44.31 36.77 51.51
CA PHE A 57 -43.13 35.91 51.48
C PHE A 57 -43.61 34.47 51.36
N GLN A 58 -43.65 33.94 50.13
CA GLN A 58 -43.66 32.49 49.92
C GLN A 58 -42.20 32.03 49.86
N SER A 59 -41.80 31.29 50.89
CA SER A 59 -40.62 30.43 50.83
C SER A 59 -40.84 29.43 49.70
N THR A 60 -40.22 29.67 48.54
CA THR A 60 -40.08 28.65 47.51
C THR A 60 -38.86 27.83 47.85
N TYR A 61 -39.06 26.68 48.49
CA TYR A 61 -38.14 25.57 48.31
C TYR A 61 -38.14 25.24 46.82
N ARG A 62 -37.14 25.76 46.08
CA ARG A 62 -36.81 25.22 44.77
C ARG A 62 -36.32 23.80 45.01
N ALA A 63 -37.21 22.83 44.82
CA ALA A 63 -36.78 21.47 44.51
C ALA A 63 -35.81 21.60 43.33
N PHE A 64 -34.55 21.19 43.56
CA PHE A 64 -33.55 21.10 42.51
C PHE A 64 -34.00 19.95 41.63
N GLU A 65 -34.89 20.19 40.68
CA GLU A 65 -35.11 19.26 39.59
C GLU A 65 -33.86 19.35 38.72
N PRO A 66 -33.00 18.31 38.68
CA PRO A 66 -31.88 18.32 37.78
C PRO A 66 -32.48 18.33 36.37
N THR A 67 -32.39 19.48 35.69
CA THR A 67 -32.67 19.55 34.27
C THR A 67 -31.83 18.50 33.57
N ILE A 68 -32.44 17.67 32.72
CA ILE A 68 -31.81 16.56 31.95
C ILE A 68 -30.46 16.96 31.29
N SER A 69 -30.23 18.27 31.09
CA SER A 69 -28.96 18.85 30.65
C SER A 69 -27.76 18.64 31.58
N SER A 70 -27.93 18.45 32.90
CA SER A 70 -26.80 18.33 33.85
C SER A 70 -26.15 16.94 33.85
N ILE A 71 -26.91 15.89 33.48
CA ILE A 71 -26.42 14.51 33.38
C ILE A 71 -25.78 14.26 32.00
N ALA A 72 -26.21 15.00 30.97
CA ALA A 72 -25.72 14.86 29.60
C ALA A 72 -24.26 15.35 29.40
N ALA A 73 -23.78 16.28 30.22
CA ALA A 73 -22.39 16.76 30.11
C ALA A 73 -21.36 15.70 30.57
N PRO A 74 -21.46 15.10 31.78
CA PRO A 74 -20.56 14.03 32.21
C PRO A 74 -20.53 12.83 31.26
N ILE A 75 -21.70 12.40 30.76
CA ILE A 75 -21.80 11.28 29.80
C ILE A 75 -21.06 11.60 28.50
N ARG A 76 -21.22 12.82 27.96
CA ARG A 76 -20.49 13.25 26.76
C ARG A 76 -18.99 13.31 27.01
N TYR A 77 -18.54 13.84 28.14
CA TYR A 77 -17.12 13.85 28.49
C TYR A 77 -16.55 12.44 28.62
N ALA A 78 -17.26 11.52 29.28
CA ALA A 78 -16.86 10.12 29.37
C ALA A 78 -16.77 9.46 27.99
N ALA A 79 -17.73 9.74 27.09
CA ALA A 79 -17.71 9.24 25.72
C ALA A 79 -16.52 9.78 24.92
N TYR A 80 -16.19 11.08 25.05
CA TYR A 80 -15.01 11.66 24.40
C TYR A 80 -13.70 11.10 24.94
N LEU A 81 -13.59 10.92 26.26
CA LEU A 81 -12.42 10.30 26.88
C LEU A 81 -12.23 8.86 26.42
N LEU A 82 -13.32 8.08 26.35
CA LEU A 82 -13.29 6.72 25.84
C LEU A 82 -12.88 6.69 24.36
N ALA A 83 -13.49 7.52 23.52
CA ALA A 83 -13.16 7.60 22.10
C ALA A 83 -11.69 8.02 21.89
N GLY A 84 -11.21 9.00 22.63
CA GLY A 84 -9.82 9.43 22.61
C GLY A 84 -8.85 8.32 23.04
N THR A 85 -9.19 7.59 24.10
CA THR A 85 -8.38 6.46 24.60
C THR A 85 -8.32 5.32 23.59
N LEU A 86 -9.46 4.95 23.00
CA LEU A 86 -9.52 3.92 21.95
C LEU A 86 -8.72 4.33 20.71
N PHE A 87 -8.79 5.60 20.31
CA PHE A 87 -8.04 6.13 19.18
C PHE A 87 -6.53 6.18 19.45
N ILE A 88 -6.12 6.59 20.66
CA ILE A 88 -4.71 6.56 21.09
C ILE A 88 -4.21 5.11 21.08
N SER A 89 -4.97 4.18 21.63
CA SER A 89 -4.59 2.76 21.61
C SER A 89 -4.52 2.22 20.18
N TYR A 90 -5.41 2.63 19.27
CA TYR A 90 -5.37 2.23 17.86
C TYR A 90 -4.10 2.71 17.17
N THR A 91 -3.71 3.95 17.39
CA THR A 91 -2.56 4.57 16.73
C THR A 91 -1.21 4.15 17.32
N LEU A 92 -1.13 3.97 18.63
CA LEU A 92 0.14 3.71 19.33
C LEU A 92 0.45 2.22 19.52
N ASP A 93 -0.57 1.37 19.56
CA ASP A 93 -0.37 -0.08 19.74
C ASP A 93 -0.83 -0.86 18.50
N PRO A 94 0.07 -1.17 17.55
CA PRO A 94 -0.26 -2.04 16.41
C PRO A 94 -0.63 -3.47 16.84
N ARG A 95 -0.30 -3.91 18.06
CA ARG A 95 -0.56 -5.28 18.53
C ARG A 95 -1.89 -5.41 19.26
N ALA A 96 -2.54 -4.30 19.58
CA ALA A 96 -3.83 -4.32 20.26
C ALA A 96 -4.90 -5.05 19.42
N HIS A 97 -5.76 -5.79 20.10
CA HIS A 97 -6.86 -6.49 19.43
C HIS A 97 -8.05 -5.57 19.08
N ILE A 98 -8.00 -4.30 19.50
CA ILE A 98 -9.02 -3.29 19.17
C ILE A 98 -9.11 -3.03 17.66
N HIS A 99 -8.02 -3.21 16.93
CA HIS A 99 -7.98 -3.10 15.46
C HIS A 99 -9.04 -4.02 14.84
N GLN A 100 -9.03 -5.29 15.24
CA GLN A 100 -9.91 -6.33 14.74
C GLN A 100 -11.30 -6.31 15.38
N HIS A 101 -11.38 -6.15 16.71
CA HIS A 101 -12.65 -6.38 17.43
C HIS A 101 -13.49 -5.12 17.67
N ILE A 102 -12.91 -3.92 17.49
CA ILE A 102 -13.62 -2.66 17.68
C ILE A 102 -13.67 -1.88 16.37
N PHE A 103 -12.50 -1.54 15.82
CA PHE A 103 -12.41 -0.63 14.68
C PHE A 103 -12.96 -1.24 13.39
N ILE A 104 -12.61 -2.48 13.04
CA ILE A 104 -13.14 -3.12 11.83
C ILE A 104 -14.69 -3.26 11.87
N PRO A 105 -15.32 -3.82 12.94
CA PRO A 105 -16.77 -3.85 13.04
C PRO A 105 -17.42 -2.47 12.96
N LEU A 106 -16.84 -1.47 13.63
CA LEU A 106 -17.35 -0.09 13.60
C LEU A 106 -17.26 0.52 12.19
N ILE A 107 -16.14 0.33 11.49
CA ILE A 107 -15.95 0.79 10.11
C ILE A 107 -16.92 0.08 9.17
N HIS A 108 -17.11 -1.24 9.30
CA HIS A 108 -18.06 -1.97 8.47
C HIS A 108 -19.52 -1.55 8.72
N TRP A 109 -19.86 -1.20 9.96
CA TRP A 109 -21.16 -0.66 10.31
C TRP A 109 -21.36 0.76 9.75
N ALA A 110 -20.36 1.64 9.89
CA ALA A 110 -20.43 3.03 9.44
C ALA A 110 -20.30 3.19 7.92
N LEU A 111 -19.53 2.31 7.27
CA LEU A 111 -19.25 2.27 5.83
C LEU A 111 -19.54 0.85 5.28
N PRO A 112 -20.82 0.52 5.04
CA PRO A 112 -21.22 -0.81 4.58
C PRO A 112 -20.70 -1.18 3.18
N ASP A 113 -20.38 -0.20 2.34
CA ASP A 113 -19.70 -0.42 1.06
C ASP A 113 -18.21 -0.73 1.28
N ALA A 114 -17.72 -1.79 0.66
CA ALA A 114 -16.35 -2.25 0.87
C ALA A 114 -15.31 -1.29 0.29
N GLU A 115 -15.61 -0.66 -0.85
CA GLU A 115 -14.71 0.29 -1.48
C GLU A 115 -14.59 1.59 -0.67
N ASP A 116 -15.67 2.07 -0.03
CA ASP A 116 -15.61 3.26 0.82
C ASP A 116 -14.82 3.00 2.12
N SER A 117 -15.00 1.84 2.75
CA SER A 117 -14.18 1.47 3.91
C SER A 117 -12.69 1.33 3.56
N HIS A 118 -12.38 0.87 2.35
CA HIS A 118 -11.01 0.78 1.84
C HIS A 118 -10.40 2.16 1.60
N LYS A 119 -11.17 3.09 1.03
CA LYS A 119 -10.75 4.49 0.86
C LYS A 119 -10.46 5.17 2.20
N LEU A 120 -11.25 4.88 3.24
CA LEU A 120 -10.96 5.36 4.60
C LEU A 120 -9.62 4.82 5.10
N ALA A 121 -9.32 3.53 4.88
CA ALA A 121 -8.03 2.96 5.29
C ALA A 121 -6.84 3.62 4.58
N ILE A 122 -6.94 3.90 3.27
CA ILE A 122 -5.93 4.66 2.52
C ILE A 122 -5.79 6.07 3.07
N TRP A 123 -6.90 6.76 3.33
CA TRP A 123 -6.89 8.11 3.90
C TRP A 123 -6.21 8.15 5.27
N LEU A 124 -6.52 7.19 6.16
CA LEU A 124 -5.88 7.08 7.47
C LEU A 124 -4.37 6.86 7.34
N ALA A 125 -3.95 5.96 6.45
CA ALA A 125 -2.54 5.68 6.22
C ALA A 125 -1.80 6.90 5.62
N GLN A 126 -2.40 7.58 4.63
CA GLN A 126 -1.85 8.79 4.01
C GLN A 126 -1.60 9.90 5.03
N HIS A 127 -2.48 10.06 6.01
CA HIS A 127 -2.40 11.11 7.04
C HIS A 127 -1.64 10.68 8.30
N GLY A 128 -1.00 9.49 8.29
CA GLY A 128 -0.24 8.98 9.43
C GLY A 128 -1.09 8.61 10.65
N LEU A 129 -2.38 8.35 10.43
CA LEU A 129 -3.33 7.93 11.46
C LEU A 129 -3.45 6.40 11.56
N SER A 130 -2.82 5.66 10.65
CA SER A 130 -2.63 4.21 10.80
C SER A 130 -1.57 3.92 11.88
N PRO A 131 -1.65 2.77 12.57
CA PRO A 131 -0.66 2.38 13.55
C PRO A 131 0.74 2.31 12.94
N ARG A 132 1.74 2.74 13.72
CA ARG A 132 3.15 2.61 13.36
C ARG A 132 3.78 1.48 14.18
N ASP A 133 4.38 0.51 13.50
CA ASP A 133 5.20 -0.50 14.17
C ASP A 133 6.63 0.03 14.36
N SER A 134 6.94 0.41 15.60
CA SER A 134 8.26 0.91 16.00
C SER A 134 9.19 -0.20 16.51
N LYS A 135 8.71 -1.43 16.66
CA LYS A 135 9.55 -2.56 17.09
C LYS A 135 10.51 -2.93 15.94
N PRO A 136 11.83 -3.01 16.18
CA PRO A 136 12.76 -3.52 15.18
C PRO A 136 12.42 -4.96 14.79
N ASP A 137 12.55 -5.28 13.51
CA ASP A 137 12.36 -6.64 13.03
C ASP A 137 13.49 -7.56 13.50
N SER A 138 13.16 -8.83 13.78
CA SER A 138 14.16 -9.85 14.09
C SER A 138 15.02 -10.14 12.88
N LEU A 139 16.34 -10.31 13.08
CA LEU A 139 17.26 -10.73 12.02
C LEU A 139 16.91 -12.11 11.44
N THR A 140 16.17 -12.95 12.18
CA THR A 140 15.66 -14.23 11.67
C THR A 140 14.64 -14.07 10.55
N LEU A 141 13.97 -12.91 10.43
CA LEU A 141 13.01 -12.62 9.37
C LEU A 141 13.67 -12.05 8.10
N ALA A 142 14.90 -11.54 8.21
CA ALA A 142 15.54 -10.84 7.11
C ALA A 142 15.78 -11.77 5.91
N THR A 143 15.61 -11.24 4.71
CA THR A 143 15.85 -12.00 3.47
C THR A 143 16.30 -11.07 2.34
N GLU A 144 17.17 -11.57 1.46
CA GLU A 144 17.54 -10.91 0.21
C GLU A 144 16.62 -11.44 -0.89
N LEU A 145 15.82 -10.56 -1.50
CA LEU A 145 14.81 -11.00 -2.46
C LEU A 145 15.39 -11.24 -3.86
N PHE A 146 16.29 -10.37 -4.33
CA PHE A 146 16.88 -10.46 -5.67
C PHE A 146 18.40 -10.65 -5.57
N SER A 147 18.88 -11.81 -6.01
CA SER A 147 20.31 -12.11 -6.08
C SER A 147 20.90 -11.53 -7.38
N ARG A 148 21.33 -10.26 -7.38
CA ARG A 148 22.14 -9.76 -8.51
C ARG A 148 23.58 -10.26 -8.39
N LYS A 149 23.85 -11.43 -8.97
CA LYS A 149 25.21 -11.90 -9.23
C LYS A 149 25.81 -11.08 -10.38
N HIS A 150 26.28 -9.85 -10.16
CA HIS A 150 27.27 -9.26 -11.07
C HIS A 150 28.11 -8.13 -10.46
N SER A 151 29.43 -8.41 -10.48
CA SER A 151 30.60 -7.54 -10.54
C SER A 151 30.93 -6.62 -9.36
N SER A 152 31.65 -7.20 -8.41
CA SER A 152 32.50 -6.55 -7.40
C SER A 152 33.70 -5.75 -7.97
N SER A 153 33.61 -5.20 -9.19
CA SER A 153 34.75 -4.56 -9.86
C SER A 153 34.67 -3.03 -9.98
N SER A 154 33.60 -2.40 -9.48
CA SER A 154 33.56 -0.93 -9.34
C SER A 154 33.75 -0.53 -7.87
N PRO A 155 34.97 -0.19 -7.43
CA PRO A 155 35.17 0.44 -6.13
C PRO A 155 34.47 1.81 -6.18
N GLY A 156 33.29 1.91 -5.56
CA GLY A 156 32.48 3.14 -5.52
C GLY A 156 31.06 3.02 -6.10
N GLY A 157 30.68 1.88 -6.68
CA GLY A 157 29.29 1.63 -7.10
C GLY A 157 28.43 1.26 -5.89
N ASN A 158 27.49 2.11 -5.47
CA ASN A 158 26.53 1.79 -4.41
C ASN A 158 25.77 0.50 -4.78
N ARG A 159 26.02 -0.59 -4.04
CA ARG A 159 25.25 -1.84 -4.14
C ARG A 159 23.80 -1.51 -3.83
N ARG A 160 22.88 -1.71 -4.78
CA ARG A 160 21.45 -1.67 -4.48
C ARG A 160 21.13 -2.93 -3.68
N GLU A 161 20.91 -2.75 -2.37
CA GLU A 161 20.54 -3.85 -1.49
C GLU A 161 19.04 -4.15 -1.66
N PHE A 162 18.73 -5.39 -2.04
CA PHE A 162 17.36 -5.90 -2.11
C PHE A 162 17.01 -6.70 -0.85
N VAL A 163 17.64 -6.32 0.28
CA VAL A 163 17.39 -6.91 1.59
C VAL A 163 16.13 -6.28 2.17
N ILE A 164 15.21 -7.13 2.60
CA ILE A 164 14.05 -6.73 3.39
C ILE A 164 14.21 -7.23 4.82
N SER A 165 13.80 -6.42 5.78
CA SER A 165 13.91 -6.76 7.21
C SER A 165 12.94 -7.86 7.66
N ASN A 166 11.87 -8.09 6.89
CA ASN A 166 10.92 -9.18 7.07
C ASN A 166 10.28 -9.59 5.73
N PRO A 167 9.76 -10.83 5.60
CA PRO A 167 9.28 -11.36 4.32
C PRO A 167 7.83 -10.97 4.00
N ILE A 168 7.22 -10.06 4.77
CA ILE A 168 5.79 -9.77 4.70
C ILE A 168 5.56 -8.46 3.95
N GLY A 169 4.84 -8.54 2.84
CA GLY A 169 4.52 -7.44 1.95
C GLY A 169 3.05 -7.09 1.88
N LEU A 170 2.76 -5.90 1.34
CA LEU A 170 1.42 -5.49 0.94
C LEU A 170 1.23 -5.74 -0.57
N ALA A 171 0.15 -6.44 -0.94
CA ALA A 171 -0.15 -6.74 -2.34
C ALA A 171 -0.64 -5.51 -3.13
N ALA A 172 -0.39 -5.52 -4.45
CA ALA A 172 -1.02 -4.57 -5.36
C ALA A 172 -2.54 -4.57 -5.27
N GLY A 173 -3.12 -3.42 -5.59
CA GLY A 173 -4.54 -3.14 -5.56
C GLY A 173 -5.02 -2.53 -4.25
N PHE A 174 -4.19 -2.54 -3.19
CA PHE A 174 -4.49 -1.85 -1.94
C PHE A 174 -4.29 -0.34 -2.12
N ASP A 175 -3.05 0.11 -2.34
CA ASP A 175 -2.74 1.49 -2.72
C ASP A 175 -2.50 1.59 -4.23
N LYS A 176 -3.59 1.69 -5.00
CA LYS A 176 -3.53 1.72 -6.47
C LYS A 176 -2.80 2.94 -7.01
N ASN A 177 -2.86 4.06 -6.31
CA ASN A 177 -2.46 5.36 -6.81
C ASN A 177 -1.19 5.91 -6.10
N GLY A 178 -0.60 5.16 -5.18
CA GLY A 178 0.59 5.57 -4.43
C GLY A 178 0.31 6.72 -3.47
N GLU A 179 -0.87 6.73 -2.85
CA GLU A 179 -1.35 7.80 -1.97
C GLU A 179 -0.80 7.68 -0.54
N ALA A 180 -0.53 6.45 -0.08
CA ALA A 180 -0.29 6.15 1.32
C ALA A 180 0.98 5.33 1.58
N ILE A 181 1.92 5.29 0.62
CA ILE A 181 3.16 4.48 0.66
C ILE A 181 3.86 4.55 2.02
N ASP A 182 4.10 5.74 2.55
CA ASP A 182 4.81 5.92 3.83
C ASP A 182 4.02 5.40 5.05
N GLY A 183 2.72 5.68 5.11
CA GLY A 183 1.86 5.16 6.17
C GLY A 183 1.80 3.64 6.15
N LEU A 184 1.74 3.04 4.96
CA LEU A 184 1.72 1.59 4.78
C LEU A 184 3.06 0.97 5.17
N LEU A 185 4.20 1.54 4.75
CA LEU A 185 5.52 1.07 5.18
C LEU A 185 5.70 1.18 6.71
N ASN A 186 5.10 2.20 7.34
CA ASN A 186 5.13 2.39 8.80
C ASN A 186 4.32 1.33 9.57
N MET A 187 3.34 0.67 8.95
CA MET A 187 2.55 -0.38 9.61
C MET A 187 3.38 -1.63 9.93
N GLY A 188 4.52 -1.83 9.26
CA GLY A 188 5.46 -2.92 9.56
C GLY A 188 5.83 -3.81 8.38
N PHE A 189 5.27 -3.59 7.19
CA PHE A 189 5.59 -4.34 5.98
C PHE A 189 7.07 -4.18 5.59
N GLY A 190 7.69 -5.27 5.12
CA GLY A 190 9.01 -5.28 4.48
C GLY A 190 8.95 -4.80 3.03
N MET A 191 7.79 -4.89 2.38
CA MET A 191 7.57 -4.33 1.04
C MET A 191 6.15 -3.81 0.83
N VAL A 192 6.00 -2.79 0.01
CA VAL A 192 4.69 -2.28 -0.42
C VAL A 192 4.64 -2.29 -1.93
N GLU A 193 3.63 -2.92 -2.51
CA GLU A 193 3.37 -2.90 -3.95
C GLU A 193 2.17 -1.99 -4.27
N ILE A 194 2.41 -0.88 -4.96
CA ILE A 194 1.35 0.03 -5.45
C ILE A 194 0.84 -0.41 -6.83
N GLY A 195 -0.28 0.15 -7.27
CA GLY A 195 -0.88 -0.15 -8.58
C GLY A 195 -1.95 -1.24 -8.52
N SER A 196 -2.37 -1.85 -9.61
CA SER A 196 -1.86 -1.68 -10.98
C SER A 196 -2.13 -0.29 -11.54
N VAL A 197 -1.07 0.38 -11.99
CA VAL A 197 -1.13 1.70 -12.62
C VAL A 197 -1.27 1.52 -14.13
N THR A 198 -2.21 2.24 -14.74
CA THR A 198 -2.40 2.25 -16.20
C THR A 198 -1.86 3.56 -16.80
N PRO A 199 -1.41 3.59 -18.07
CA PRO A 199 -0.94 4.84 -18.71
C PRO A 199 -1.92 6.00 -18.61
N LEU A 200 -3.15 5.79 -19.06
CA LEU A 200 -4.24 6.75 -18.98
C LEU A 200 -5.07 6.54 -17.72
N PRO A 201 -5.67 7.60 -17.15
CA PRO A 201 -6.65 7.45 -16.09
C PRO A 201 -7.85 6.65 -16.57
N GLN A 202 -8.40 5.82 -15.68
CA GLN A 202 -9.67 5.14 -15.92
C GLN A 202 -10.40 4.87 -14.60
N ASN A 203 -11.73 5.04 -14.61
CA ASN A 203 -12.56 4.87 -13.43
C ASN A 203 -12.69 3.41 -12.96
N GLY A 204 -12.41 2.44 -13.84
CA GLY A 204 -12.71 1.02 -13.66
C GLY A 204 -14.18 0.68 -13.96
N ASN A 205 -14.64 -0.49 -13.52
CA ASN A 205 -16.02 -0.93 -13.70
C ASN A 205 -16.98 -0.21 -12.73
N ALA A 206 -18.30 -0.25 -13.02
CA ALA A 206 -19.33 0.40 -12.21
C ALA A 206 -19.40 -0.15 -10.77
N ARG A 207 -19.73 0.72 -9.81
CA ARG A 207 -19.98 0.35 -8.40
C ARG A 207 -21.42 -0.16 -8.21
N PRO A 208 -21.68 -1.05 -7.23
CA PRO A 208 -20.72 -1.70 -6.33
C PRO A 208 -19.90 -2.76 -7.07
N ARG A 209 -18.62 -2.89 -6.68
CA ARG A 209 -17.63 -3.74 -7.36
C ARG A 209 -16.65 -4.45 -6.43
N MET A 210 -16.88 -4.36 -5.13
CA MET A 210 -16.14 -5.09 -4.10
C MET A 210 -17.16 -5.59 -3.08
N PHE A 211 -17.16 -6.89 -2.84
CA PHE A 211 -18.15 -7.59 -2.03
C PHE A 211 -17.43 -8.38 -0.96
N ARG A 212 -17.77 -8.13 0.30
CA ARG A 212 -17.26 -8.88 1.46
C ARG A 212 -18.05 -10.17 1.62
N LEU A 213 -17.34 -11.28 1.68
CA LEU A 213 -17.85 -12.62 2.03
C LEU A 213 -17.36 -12.93 3.45
N SER A 214 -17.96 -12.28 4.45
CA SER A 214 -17.47 -12.30 5.84
C SER A 214 -17.43 -13.70 6.44
N SER A 215 -18.38 -14.57 6.09
CA SER A 215 -18.42 -15.97 6.54
C SER A 215 -17.23 -16.80 6.02
N ASP A 216 -16.58 -16.32 4.95
CA ASP A 216 -15.50 -16.99 4.26
C ASP A 216 -14.14 -16.29 4.42
N GLN A 217 -14.08 -15.17 5.15
CA GLN A 217 -12.89 -14.30 5.22
C GLN A 217 -12.35 -13.97 3.82
N ALA A 218 -13.29 -13.63 2.92
CA ALA A 218 -13.04 -13.55 1.48
C ALA A 218 -13.64 -12.30 0.84
N VAL A 219 -13.11 -11.91 -0.31
CA VAL A 219 -13.64 -10.78 -1.09
C VAL A 219 -13.82 -11.22 -2.53
N ILE A 220 -14.94 -10.84 -3.15
CA ILE A 220 -15.08 -10.84 -4.60
C ILE A 220 -14.97 -9.40 -5.08
N ASN A 221 -14.14 -9.14 -6.08
CA ASN A 221 -14.04 -7.81 -6.68
C ASN A 221 -13.99 -7.85 -8.21
N ARG A 222 -14.57 -6.80 -8.81
CA ARG A 222 -14.57 -6.54 -10.25
C ARG A 222 -14.09 -5.13 -10.57
N TYR A 223 -13.00 -4.68 -9.96
CA TYR A 223 -12.51 -3.29 -10.11
C TYR A 223 -12.26 -2.85 -11.57
N GLY A 224 -11.57 -3.68 -12.37
CA GLY A 224 -11.20 -3.34 -13.74
C GLY A 224 -10.14 -2.23 -13.84
N PHE A 225 -9.07 -2.33 -13.06
CA PHE A 225 -7.95 -1.37 -13.01
C PHE A 225 -8.38 0.10 -12.91
N ASN A 226 -9.21 0.46 -11.93
CA ASN A 226 -9.39 1.87 -11.57
C ASN A 226 -8.03 2.49 -11.18
N SER A 227 -7.63 3.56 -11.87
CA SER A 227 -6.32 4.21 -11.73
C SER A 227 -6.42 5.67 -12.15
N ASP A 228 -5.67 6.54 -11.46
CA ASP A 228 -5.55 7.96 -11.81
C ASP A 228 -4.61 8.21 -13.02
N GLY A 229 -4.02 7.15 -13.57
CA GLY A 229 -3.07 7.24 -14.67
C GLY A 229 -1.62 7.41 -14.21
N ILE A 230 -0.68 7.10 -15.10
CA ILE A 230 0.77 7.12 -14.80
C ILE A 230 1.24 8.50 -14.32
N TYR A 231 0.76 9.59 -14.92
CA TYR A 231 1.25 10.93 -14.59
C TYR A 231 0.86 11.37 -13.18
N ALA A 232 -0.36 11.06 -12.72
CA ALA A 232 -0.80 11.37 -11.37
C ALA A 232 0.01 10.60 -10.32
N VAL A 233 0.27 9.31 -10.56
CA VAL A 233 1.12 8.49 -9.69
C VAL A 233 2.57 9.00 -9.70
N LEU A 234 3.10 9.35 -10.88
CA LEU A 234 4.44 9.91 -11.03
C LEU A 234 4.62 11.22 -10.23
N ASP A 235 3.63 12.10 -10.25
CA ASP A 235 3.68 13.36 -9.51
C ASP A 235 3.68 13.14 -7.99
N ARG A 236 2.90 12.17 -7.49
CA ARG A 236 2.93 11.74 -6.09
C ARG A 236 4.30 11.17 -5.69
N LEU A 237 4.87 10.29 -6.52
CA LEU A 237 6.21 9.71 -6.29
C LEU A 237 7.28 10.81 -6.28
N ARG A 238 7.24 11.74 -7.24
CA ARG A 238 8.16 12.89 -7.27
C ARG A 238 8.04 13.78 -6.04
N ALA A 239 6.81 14.07 -5.60
CA ALA A 239 6.58 14.84 -4.38
C ALA A 239 7.16 14.14 -3.16
N ARG A 240 6.97 12.82 -3.05
CA ARG A 240 7.53 11.98 -1.99
C ARG A 240 9.06 12.02 -1.96
N PHE A 241 9.72 11.86 -3.11
CA PHE A 241 11.18 11.94 -3.22
C PHE A 241 11.70 13.34 -2.82
N ARG A 242 11.05 14.42 -3.28
CA ARG A 242 11.42 15.80 -2.89
C ARG A 242 11.31 16.00 -1.38
N ALA A 243 10.22 15.53 -0.76
CA ALA A 243 10.03 15.62 0.68
C ALA A 243 11.12 14.86 1.46
N TYR A 244 11.45 13.64 1.02
CA TYR A 244 12.52 12.83 1.61
C TYR A 244 13.89 13.53 1.51
N HIS A 245 14.30 13.99 0.32
CA HIS A 245 15.58 14.68 0.15
C HIS A 245 15.67 15.97 0.98
N THR A 246 14.56 16.69 1.16
CA THR A 246 14.52 17.87 2.04
C THR A 246 14.74 17.48 3.51
N SER A 247 14.18 16.34 3.95
CA SER A 247 14.36 15.83 5.31
C SER A 247 15.77 15.30 5.59
N LEU A 248 16.48 14.81 4.57
CA LEU A 248 17.85 14.31 4.70
C LEU A 248 18.89 15.39 5.00
N LEU A 249 18.59 16.66 4.72
CA LEU A 249 19.45 17.78 5.17
C LEU A 249 19.55 17.87 6.71
N GLN A 250 18.81 17.03 7.44
CA GLN A 250 18.74 16.99 8.90
C GLN A 250 19.23 15.66 9.50
N ILE A 251 19.52 14.62 8.70
CA ILE A 251 19.81 13.25 9.20
C ILE A 251 20.86 12.54 8.32
N ASN A 252 21.84 11.88 8.94
CA ASN A 252 22.90 11.09 8.28
C ASN A 252 22.47 9.65 7.87
N ASP A 253 21.17 9.39 7.66
CA ASP A 253 20.65 8.05 7.34
C ASP A 253 20.04 8.02 5.92
N TYR A 254 20.87 7.65 4.94
CA TYR A 254 20.51 7.62 3.52
C TYR A 254 20.03 6.23 3.10
N SER A 255 18.78 6.13 2.66
CA SER A 255 18.28 4.93 2.00
C SER A 255 18.65 4.97 0.51
N SER A 256 19.35 3.94 0.04
CA SER A 256 19.74 3.79 -1.37
C SER A 256 18.63 3.23 -2.26
N ASN A 257 17.55 2.72 -1.65
CA ASN A 257 16.42 2.10 -2.33
C ASN A 257 15.28 3.11 -2.58
N LYS A 258 14.34 2.74 -3.45
CA LYS A 258 13.23 3.61 -3.89
C LYS A 258 12.05 3.62 -2.93
N SER A 259 12.02 2.70 -1.97
CA SER A 259 11.13 2.78 -0.81
C SER A 259 11.48 3.96 0.10
N LEU A 260 12.68 4.54 0.03
CA LEU A 260 13.14 5.63 0.90
C LEU A 260 13.12 5.25 2.40
N ARG A 261 13.16 3.94 2.67
CA ARG A 261 13.20 3.35 4.00
C ARG A 261 14.29 2.26 3.99
N PRO A 262 15.20 2.24 4.98
CA PRO A 262 16.17 1.17 5.10
C PRO A 262 15.50 -0.21 5.15
N ASN A 263 16.07 -1.18 4.44
CA ASN A 263 15.63 -2.59 4.44
C ASN A 263 14.14 -2.80 4.11
N LYS A 264 13.58 -1.95 3.24
CA LYS A 264 12.22 -2.09 2.69
C LYS A 264 12.24 -1.86 1.19
N LEU A 265 11.25 -2.41 0.48
CA LEU A 265 11.14 -2.27 -0.97
C LEU A 265 9.79 -1.66 -1.39
N LEU A 266 9.84 -0.85 -2.46
CA LEU A 266 8.67 -0.34 -3.17
C LEU A 266 8.52 -1.02 -4.52
N GLY A 267 7.47 -1.83 -4.65
CA GLY A 267 7.03 -2.40 -5.91
C GLY A 267 6.07 -1.47 -6.64
N ILE A 268 6.19 -1.38 -7.96
CA ILE A 268 5.20 -0.70 -8.80
C ILE A 268 4.60 -1.71 -9.78
N ASN A 269 3.32 -1.98 -9.60
CA ASN A 269 2.57 -2.88 -10.46
C ASN A 269 2.01 -2.13 -11.67
N LEU A 270 2.32 -2.63 -12.87
CA LEU A 270 1.96 -2.05 -14.15
C LEU A 270 0.76 -2.80 -14.72
N GLY A 271 -0.23 -2.05 -15.17
CA GLY A 271 -1.43 -2.56 -15.82
C GLY A 271 -1.67 -1.91 -17.18
N LYS A 272 -2.56 -2.54 -17.93
CA LYS A 272 -2.97 -2.12 -19.27
C LYS A 272 -4.31 -1.37 -19.20
N ASN A 273 -4.47 -0.30 -19.98
CA ASN A 273 -5.76 0.36 -20.13
C ASN A 273 -6.77 -0.57 -20.82
N LYS A 274 -8.04 -0.49 -20.42
CA LYS A 274 -9.11 -1.32 -21.03
C LYS A 274 -9.30 -1.07 -22.53
N THR A 275 -8.98 0.14 -22.99
CA THR A 275 -9.13 0.59 -24.38
C THR A 275 -7.95 0.22 -25.27
N SER A 276 -6.83 -0.22 -24.69
CA SER A 276 -5.65 -0.57 -25.46
C SER A 276 -5.83 -1.92 -26.18
N PRO A 277 -5.28 -2.11 -27.39
CA PRO A 277 -5.43 -3.35 -28.16
C PRO A 277 -4.96 -4.58 -27.37
N PRO A 278 -5.67 -5.72 -27.36
CA PRO A 278 -5.37 -6.84 -26.46
C PRO A 278 -3.92 -7.34 -26.46
N ASP A 279 -3.28 -7.35 -27.63
CA ASP A 279 -1.90 -7.81 -27.89
C ASP A 279 -0.83 -6.72 -27.72
N SER A 280 -1.24 -5.46 -27.49
CA SER A 280 -0.30 -4.34 -27.34
C SER A 280 0.43 -4.38 -26.00
N THR A 281 1.76 -4.25 -26.08
CA THR A 281 2.71 -4.20 -24.96
C THR A 281 3.04 -2.77 -24.52
N GLN A 282 2.59 -1.77 -25.29
CA GLN A 282 2.98 -0.36 -25.12
C GLN A 282 2.67 0.19 -23.73
N ASP A 283 1.52 -0.17 -23.15
CA ASP A 283 1.12 0.33 -21.83
C ASP A 283 2.13 -0.06 -20.73
N TYR A 284 2.71 -1.25 -20.84
CA TYR A 284 3.74 -1.71 -19.90
C TYR A 284 5.07 -1.00 -20.14
N ILE A 285 5.45 -0.78 -21.41
CA ILE A 285 6.64 -0.03 -21.81
C ILE A 285 6.58 1.41 -21.27
N ASP A 286 5.43 2.07 -21.41
CA ASP A 286 5.19 3.41 -20.86
C ASP A 286 5.35 3.42 -19.33
N GLY A 287 4.81 2.39 -18.67
CA GLY A 287 5.00 2.13 -17.25
C GLY A 287 6.47 2.02 -16.84
N VAL A 288 7.26 1.23 -17.57
CA VAL A 288 8.70 1.08 -17.35
C VAL A 288 9.42 2.41 -17.46
N HIS A 289 9.21 3.15 -18.55
CA HIS A 289 9.91 4.41 -18.79
C HIS A 289 9.58 5.49 -17.76
N LYS A 290 8.32 5.58 -17.32
CA LYS A 290 7.89 6.65 -16.42
C LYS A 290 8.08 6.30 -14.95
N LEU A 291 7.78 5.07 -14.54
CA LEU A 291 7.75 4.67 -13.14
C LEU A 291 8.98 3.88 -12.70
N GLY A 292 9.71 3.25 -13.62
CA GLY A 292 10.92 2.47 -13.32
C GLY A 292 12.00 3.21 -12.50
N PRO A 293 12.28 4.51 -12.72
CA PRO A 293 13.23 5.26 -11.87
C PRO A 293 12.83 5.38 -10.38
N TYR A 294 11.58 5.12 -10.05
CA TYR A 294 10.98 5.26 -8.72
C TYR A 294 10.57 3.92 -8.10
N ALA A 295 10.89 2.80 -8.75
CA ALA A 295 10.57 1.46 -8.28
C ALA A 295 11.83 0.73 -7.79
N ASP A 296 11.70 -0.02 -6.70
CA ASP A 296 12.70 -1.03 -6.36
C ASP A 296 12.56 -2.25 -7.26
N TYR A 297 11.32 -2.64 -7.56
CA TYR A 297 10.98 -3.66 -8.55
C TYR A 297 9.70 -3.28 -9.32
N LEU A 298 9.60 -3.71 -10.57
CA LEU A 298 8.41 -3.55 -11.41
C LEU A 298 7.65 -4.86 -11.52
N VAL A 299 6.32 -4.80 -11.62
CA VAL A 299 5.48 -5.99 -11.80
C VAL A 299 4.63 -5.86 -13.05
N VAL A 300 4.76 -6.81 -13.97
CA VAL A 300 3.90 -6.95 -15.15
C VAL A 300 2.66 -7.76 -14.76
N ASN A 301 1.49 -7.12 -14.70
CA ASN A 301 0.26 -7.80 -14.29
C ASN A 301 -0.57 -8.29 -15.48
N VAL A 302 -0.49 -9.60 -15.73
CA VAL A 302 -1.22 -10.30 -16.80
C VAL A 302 -2.41 -11.12 -16.28
N SER A 303 -2.82 -10.94 -15.02
CA SER A 303 -3.65 -11.93 -14.31
C SER A 303 -4.99 -11.42 -13.78
N SER A 304 -5.29 -10.13 -13.94
CA SER A 304 -6.60 -9.57 -13.54
C SER A 304 -7.76 -10.24 -14.31
N PRO A 305 -8.76 -10.83 -13.64
CA PRO A 305 -9.97 -11.34 -14.30
C PRO A 305 -10.93 -10.23 -14.74
N ASN A 306 -10.66 -8.99 -14.32
CA ASN A 306 -11.61 -7.88 -14.41
C ASN A 306 -11.37 -6.97 -15.63
N THR A 307 -10.31 -7.26 -16.39
CA THR A 307 -9.96 -6.60 -17.65
C THR A 307 -10.11 -7.64 -18.77
N PRO A 308 -11.11 -7.51 -19.67
CA PRO A 308 -11.38 -8.52 -20.69
C PRO A 308 -10.13 -8.85 -21.52
N GLY A 309 -9.89 -10.14 -21.76
CA GLY A 309 -8.75 -10.62 -22.54
C GLY A 309 -7.39 -10.54 -21.83
N LEU A 310 -7.25 -9.90 -20.67
CA LEU A 310 -5.92 -9.71 -20.07
C LEU A 310 -5.24 -11.04 -19.72
N ARG A 311 -6.01 -12.02 -19.21
CA ARG A 311 -5.48 -13.34 -18.86
C ARG A 311 -4.98 -14.15 -20.06
N SER A 312 -5.40 -13.83 -21.29
CA SER A 312 -4.85 -14.51 -22.47
C SER A 312 -3.40 -14.12 -22.75
N LEU A 313 -2.90 -13.03 -22.16
CA LEU A 313 -1.48 -12.68 -22.20
C LEU A 313 -0.59 -13.69 -21.49
N GLN A 314 -1.15 -14.61 -20.70
CA GLN A 314 -0.39 -15.69 -20.07
C GLN A 314 -0.08 -16.86 -21.02
N LYS A 315 -0.68 -16.88 -22.22
CA LYS A 315 -0.33 -17.87 -23.24
C LYS A 315 1.10 -17.63 -23.73
N ARG A 316 1.85 -18.72 -23.92
CA ARG A 316 3.29 -18.76 -24.20
C ARG A 316 3.79 -17.65 -25.13
N GLU A 317 3.29 -17.56 -26.35
CA GLU A 317 3.79 -16.61 -27.36
C GLU A 317 3.57 -15.14 -26.97
N MET A 318 2.36 -14.82 -26.48
CA MET A 318 2.02 -13.46 -26.04
C MET A 318 2.81 -13.06 -24.80
N LEU A 319 2.98 -13.98 -23.85
CA LEU A 319 3.73 -13.75 -22.63
C LEU A 319 5.21 -13.52 -22.94
N GLU A 320 5.81 -14.38 -23.77
CA GLU A 320 7.21 -14.27 -24.16
C GLU A 320 7.48 -12.93 -24.86
N LYS A 321 6.62 -12.53 -25.81
CA LYS A 321 6.74 -11.23 -26.49
C LYS A 321 6.65 -10.07 -25.49
N LEU A 322 5.63 -10.06 -24.64
CA LEU A 322 5.42 -9.00 -23.66
C LEU A 322 6.62 -8.85 -22.70
N LEU A 323 7.11 -9.97 -22.18
CA LEU A 323 8.23 -9.97 -21.24
C LEU A 323 9.53 -9.51 -21.91
N ASN A 324 9.79 -9.92 -23.16
CA ASN A 324 10.94 -9.43 -23.93
C ASN A 324 10.87 -7.92 -24.15
N ASP A 325 9.73 -7.41 -24.64
CA ASP A 325 9.54 -5.98 -24.92
C ASP A 325 9.73 -5.14 -23.64
N VAL A 326 9.17 -5.59 -22.51
CA VAL A 326 9.31 -4.91 -21.21
C VAL A 326 10.73 -4.94 -20.68
N LYS A 327 11.42 -6.09 -20.79
CA LYS A 327 12.81 -6.24 -20.37
C LYS A 327 13.74 -5.35 -21.20
N GLN A 328 13.56 -5.33 -22.52
CA GLN A 328 14.29 -4.47 -23.43
C GLN A 328 14.09 -2.99 -23.08
N ALA A 329 12.84 -2.54 -22.91
CA ALA A 329 12.54 -1.17 -22.52
C ALA A 329 13.19 -0.78 -21.18
N ARG A 330 13.24 -1.70 -20.21
CA ARG A 330 13.89 -1.50 -18.90
C ARG A 330 15.39 -1.36 -19.05
N ASP A 331 16.01 -2.25 -19.82
CA ASP A 331 17.45 -2.28 -20.04
C ASP A 331 17.92 -1.04 -20.82
N GLU A 332 17.18 -0.61 -21.84
CA GLU A 332 17.47 0.60 -22.63
C GLU A 332 17.33 1.88 -21.81
N ALA A 333 16.27 2.01 -21.02
CA ALA A 333 15.97 3.25 -20.29
C ALA A 333 16.74 3.41 -18.98
N LEU A 334 17.06 2.29 -18.30
CA LEU A 334 17.57 2.30 -16.92
C LEU A 334 18.86 1.50 -16.75
N GLY A 335 19.31 0.80 -17.80
CA GLY A 335 20.47 -0.08 -17.77
C GLY A 335 20.19 -1.42 -17.10
N VAL A 336 20.89 -2.47 -17.53
CA VAL A 336 20.77 -3.83 -16.99
C VAL A 336 21.12 -3.88 -15.49
N VAL A 337 22.16 -3.16 -15.09
CA VAL A 337 22.68 -3.17 -13.70
C VAL A 337 21.87 -2.26 -12.77
N ASN A 338 21.39 -1.12 -13.27
CA ASN A 338 20.76 -0.08 -12.44
C ASN A 338 19.23 -0.10 -12.51
N GLY A 339 18.64 -0.74 -13.52
CA GLY A 339 17.20 -0.85 -13.67
C GLY A 339 16.58 -1.74 -12.58
N PRO A 340 15.31 -1.51 -12.21
CA PRO A 340 14.61 -2.34 -11.23
C PRO A 340 14.40 -3.76 -11.75
N PRO A 341 14.48 -4.83 -10.91
CA PRO A 341 14.03 -6.16 -11.27
C PRO A 341 12.60 -6.16 -11.81
N ILE A 342 12.31 -7.03 -12.76
CA ILE A 342 10.99 -7.20 -13.36
C ILE A 342 10.41 -8.52 -12.88
N LEU A 343 9.20 -8.47 -12.33
CA LEU A 343 8.42 -9.64 -11.95
C LEU A 343 7.19 -9.74 -12.82
N VAL A 344 6.66 -10.94 -12.96
CA VAL A 344 5.35 -11.18 -13.57
C VAL A 344 4.36 -11.65 -12.51
N LYS A 345 3.13 -11.11 -12.50
CA LYS A 345 2.06 -11.55 -11.59
C LYS A 345 1.06 -12.41 -12.34
N ILE A 346 0.92 -13.67 -11.94
CA ILE A 346 0.14 -14.69 -12.64
C ILE A 346 -1.16 -15.06 -11.92
N ALA A 347 -2.11 -15.62 -12.66
CA ALA A 347 -3.38 -16.08 -12.12
C ALA A 347 -3.19 -17.47 -11.47
N PRO A 348 -4.02 -17.83 -10.47
CA PRO A 348 -4.03 -19.17 -9.90
C PRO A 348 -4.73 -20.19 -10.80
N ASP A 349 -5.53 -19.69 -11.76
CA ASP A 349 -6.39 -20.48 -12.65
C ASP A 349 -5.62 -20.93 -13.90
N LEU A 350 -4.50 -21.65 -13.71
CA LEU A 350 -3.66 -22.19 -14.79
C LEU A 350 -3.69 -23.72 -14.78
N THR A 351 -3.68 -24.34 -15.96
CA THR A 351 -3.41 -25.79 -16.07
C THR A 351 -1.94 -26.11 -15.76
N ASP A 352 -1.63 -27.40 -15.63
CA ASP A 352 -0.26 -27.87 -15.41
C ASP A 352 0.65 -27.48 -16.59
N GLU A 353 0.16 -27.62 -17.81
CA GLU A 353 0.86 -27.26 -19.05
C GLU A 353 1.05 -25.74 -19.15
N GLU A 354 0.02 -24.94 -18.82
CA GLU A 354 0.13 -23.48 -18.82
C GLU A 354 1.15 -22.99 -17.78
N ALA A 355 1.23 -23.64 -16.61
CA ALA A 355 2.25 -23.32 -15.61
C ALA A 355 3.67 -23.62 -16.11
N VAL A 356 3.86 -24.73 -16.84
CA VAL A 356 5.14 -25.06 -17.50
C VAL A 356 5.49 -24.00 -18.54
N ASP A 357 4.55 -23.63 -19.41
CA ASP A 357 4.78 -22.59 -20.42
C ASP A 357 5.20 -21.26 -19.80
N VAL A 358 4.53 -20.82 -18.73
CA VAL A 358 4.88 -19.61 -17.99
C VAL A 358 6.30 -19.70 -17.41
N ALA A 359 6.65 -20.82 -16.78
CA ALA A 359 7.99 -21.03 -16.22
C ALA A 359 9.08 -21.00 -17.31
N GLU A 360 8.81 -21.60 -18.48
CA GLU A 360 9.72 -21.56 -19.62
C GLU A 360 9.89 -20.15 -20.18
N CYS A 361 8.83 -19.37 -20.30
CA CYS A 361 8.91 -17.96 -20.70
C CYS A 361 9.78 -17.15 -19.73
N ILE A 362 9.54 -17.29 -18.41
CA ILE A 362 10.32 -16.61 -17.36
C ILE A 362 11.82 -16.95 -17.50
N ARG A 363 12.15 -18.24 -17.64
CA ARG A 363 13.53 -18.71 -17.80
C ARG A 363 14.17 -18.19 -19.09
N LYS A 364 13.46 -18.30 -20.22
CA LYS A 364 13.99 -17.95 -21.55
C LYS A 364 14.27 -16.46 -21.68
N VAL A 365 13.36 -15.62 -21.18
CA VAL A 365 13.53 -14.15 -21.21
C VAL A 365 14.47 -13.66 -20.12
N GLY A 366 14.62 -14.42 -19.03
CA GLY A 366 15.40 -14.02 -17.86
C GLY A 366 14.68 -12.95 -17.05
N ILE A 367 13.43 -13.22 -16.68
CA ILE A 367 12.63 -12.39 -15.76
C ILE A 367 13.09 -12.64 -14.32
N ASP A 368 13.11 -11.57 -13.52
CA ASP A 368 13.81 -11.53 -12.24
C ASP A 368 12.98 -12.10 -11.07
N GLY A 369 11.71 -12.47 -11.27
CA GLY A 369 10.85 -13.07 -10.24
C GLY A 369 9.39 -13.25 -10.66
N VAL A 370 8.59 -13.87 -9.81
CA VAL A 370 7.17 -14.12 -10.06
C VAL A 370 6.33 -13.88 -8.81
N ILE A 371 5.13 -13.33 -8.97
CA ILE A 371 4.13 -13.16 -7.90
C ILE A 371 2.98 -14.13 -8.13
N ILE A 372 2.73 -14.98 -7.15
CA ILE A 372 1.77 -16.09 -7.20
C ILE A 372 0.86 -16.01 -5.96
N SER A 373 -0.38 -15.54 -6.06
CA SER A 373 -1.15 -15.34 -7.28
C SER A 373 -2.06 -14.11 -7.19
N ASN A 374 -2.72 -13.82 -8.31
CA ASN A 374 -3.87 -12.93 -8.35
C ASN A 374 -5.14 -13.66 -7.84
N THR A 375 -6.28 -12.99 -7.89
CA THR A 375 -7.58 -13.58 -7.52
C THR A 375 -7.99 -14.74 -8.44
N THR A 376 -8.80 -15.67 -7.95
CA THR A 376 -9.38 -16.79 -8.74
C THR A 376 -10.78 -16.46 -9.27
N THR A 377 -11.15 -16.96 -10.44
CA THR A 377 -12.55 -16.95 -10.91
C THR A 377 -13.36 -18.14 -10.41
N SER A 378 -12.70 -19.14 -9.86
CA SER A 378 -13.35 -20.33 -9.28
C SER A 378 -14.21 -19.94 -8.07
N ARG A 379 -15.28 -20.72 -7.84
CA ARG A 379 -16.17 -20.61 -6.67
C ARG A 379 -16.22 -21.97 -5.99
N PRO A 380 -15.37 -22.22 -4.98
CA PRO A 380 -15.38 -23.48 -4.27
C PRO A 380 -16.75 -23.77 -3.65
N PRO A 381 -17.24 -25.01 -3.69
CA PRO A 381 -18.53 -25.36 -3.07
C PRO A 381 -18.50 -25.25 -1.54
N THR A 382 -17.32 -25.05 -0.94
CA THR A 382 -17.11 -24.84 0.50
C THR A 382 -17.44 -23.43 0.98
N LEU A 383 -17.77 -22.50 0.06
CA LEU A 383 -18.17 -21.14 0.42
C LEU A 383 -19.48 -21.14 1.21
N LYS A 384 -19.50 -20.35 2.30
CA LYS A 384 -20.60 -20.26 3.27
C LYS A 384 -21.42 -18.99 3.13
N SER A 385 -20.89 -17.96 2.45
CA SER A 385 -21.62 -16.71 2.24
C SER A 385 -22.87 -16.92 1.37
N PRO A 386 -23.88 -16.05 1.49
CA PRO A 386 -25.09 -16.10 0.68
C PRO A 386 -24.82 -16.20 -0.83
N SER A 387 -25.65 -16.98 -1.53
CA SER A 387 -25.48 -17.28 -2.96
C SER A 387 -25.46 -16.03 -3.84
N ASN A 388 -26.22 -14.99 -3.50
CA ASN A 388 -26.19 -13.71 -4.20
C ASN A 388 -24.81 -13.03 -4.16
N LEU A 389 -24.05 -13.18 -3.06
CA LEU A 389 -22.68 -12.67 -2.96
C LEU A 389 -21.68 -13.59 -3.66
N VAL A 390 -21.81 -14.91 -3.47
CA VAL A 390 -20.91 -15.91 -4.10
C VAL A 390 -20.97 -15.84 -5.63
N ASN A 391 -22.16 -15.57 -6.17
CA ASN A 391 -22.40 -15.47 -7.61
C ASN A 391 -22.01 -14.11 -8.22
N GLU A 392 -21.50 -13.17 -7.42
CA GLU A 392 -20.99 -11.90 -7.96
C GLU A 392 -19.85 -12.16 -8.95
N GLN A 393 -19.88 -11.41 -10.06
CA GLN A 393 -18.81 -11.45 -11.05
C GLN A 393 -17.51 -10.84 -10.48
N GLY A 394 -16.38 -11.40 -10.90
CA GLY A 394 -15.06 -10.91 -10.59
C GLY A 394 -14.17 -11.97 -9.94
N GLY A 395 -13.02 -11.53 -9.44
CA GLY A 395 -12.04 -12.38 -8.79
C GLY A 395 -12.32 -12.55 -7.29
N LEU A 396 -12.29 -13.80 -6.83
CA LEU A 396 -12.34 -14.22 -5.43
C LEU A 396 -10.91 -14.19 -4.82
N SER A 397 -10.80 -13.62 -3.62
CA SER A 397 -9.59 -13.56 -2.81
C SER A 397 -9.90 -13.93 -1.35
N GLY A 398 -8.87 -14.02 -0.51
CA GLY A 398 -8.99 -14.39 0.90
C GLY A 398 -8.78 -15.89 1.14
N ALA A 399 -9.23 -16.40 2.29
CA ALA A 399 -8.94 -17.76 2.73
C ALA A 399 -9.25 -18.86 1.67
N PRO A 400 -10.36 -18.81 0.91
CA PRO A 400 -10.68 -19.83 -0.09
C PRO A 400 -9.69 -19.91 -1.26
N LEU A 401 -8.90 -18.85 -1.50
CA LEU A 401 -7.87 -18.82 -2.56
C LEU A 401 -6.57 -19.53 -2.14
N LYS A 402 -6.29 -19.61 -0.83
CA LYS A 402 -5.01 -20.11 -0.30
C LYS A 402 -4.60 -21.46 -0.89
N PRO A 403 -5.46 -22.49 -0.96
CA PRO A 403 -5.05 -23.81 -1.48
C PRO A 403 -4.58 -23.77 -2.95
N LEU A 404 -5.27 -23.01 -3.81
CA LEU A 404 -4.89 -22.88 -5.22
C LEU A 404 -3.56 -22.15 -5.37
N SER A 405 -3.41 -21.03 -4.66
CA SER A 405 -2.21 -20.21 -4.69
C SER A 405 -0.98 -20.95 -4.13
N LEU A 406 -1.13 -21.65 -3.01
CA LEU A 406 -0.06 -22.43 -2.38
C LEU A 406 0.40 -23.60 -3.26
N SER A 407 -0.55 -24.30 -3.89
CA SER A 407 -0.25 -25.37 -4.85
C SER A 407 0.57 -24.84 -6.04
N LEU A 408 0.17 -23.70 -6.61
CA LEU A 408 0.88 -23.08 -7.73
C LEU A 408 2.27 -22.58 -7.31
N VAL A 409 2.44 -22.04 -6.10
CA VAL A 409 3.77 -21.68 -5.55
C VAL A 409 4.69 -22.91 -5.52
N SER A 410 4.23 -24.01 -4.92
CA SER A 410 5.00 -25.26 -4.82
C SER A 410 5.39 -25.80 -6.19
N ARG A 411 4.47 -25.75 -7.16
CA ARG A 411 4.73 -26.16 -8.53
C ARG A 411 5.76 -25.27 -9.22
N MET A 412 5.56 -23.95 -9.19
CA MET A 412 6.47 -23.01 -9.85
C MET A 412 7.87 -23.04 -9.22
N TYR A 413 7.97 -23.32 -7.91
CA TYR A 413 9.27 -23.51 -7.25
C TYR A 413 10.05 -24.72 -7.76
N LYS A 414 9.37 -25.76 -8.27
CA LYS A 414 10.01 -26.90 -8.94
C LYS A 414 10.44 -26.57 -10.37
N LEU A 415 9.63 -25.76 -11.07
CA LEU A 415 9.83 -25.43 -12.48
C LEU A 415 10.87 -24.32 -12.71
N LEU A 416 11.03 -23.42 -11.73
CA LEU A 416 11.93 -22.27 -11.83
C LEU A 416 13.30 -22.54 -11.19
N PRO A 417 14.38 -21.93 -11.71
CA PRO A 417 15.66 -21.83 -11.01
C PRO A 417 15.51 -21.24 -9.60
N LYS A 418 16.30 -21.73 -8.65
CA LYS A 418 16.20 -21.36 -7.22
C LYS A 418 16.56 -19.91 -6.92
N ASP A 419 17.28 -19.25 -7.82
CA ASP A 419 17.64 -17.84 -7.74
C ASP A 419 16.54 -16.90 -8.28
N ILE A 420 15.47 -17.44 -8.87
CA ILE A 420 14.26 -16.67 -9.22
C ILE A 420 13.30 -16.67 -8.03
N PRO A 421 13.18 -15.55 -7.27
CA PRO A 421 12.30 -15.47 -6.12
C PRO A 421 10.82 -15.59 -6.51
N ILE A 422 10.07 -16.28 -5.65
CA ILE A 422 8.62 -16.35 -5.71
C ILE A 422 8.04 -15.51 -4.56
N ILE A 423 7.13 -14.60 -4.88
CA ILE A 423 6.33 -13.88 -3.89
C ILE A 423 4.94 -14.52 -3.81
N GLY A 424 4.64 -15.17 -2.69
CA GLY A 424 3.35 -15.80 -2.41
C GLY A 424 2.26 -14.75 -2.11
N CYS A 425 1.04 -14.93 -2.61
CA CYS A 425 -0.06 -13.99 -2.43
C CYS A 425 -1.40 -14.71 -2.56
N GLY A 426 -2.18 -14.78 -1.48
CA GLY A 426 -3.53 -15.35 -1.52
C GLY A 426 -3.92 -16.01 -0.20
N GLY A 427 -4.87 -15.41 0.51
CA GLY A 427 -5.41 -15.98 1.75
C GLY A 427 -4.40 -16.11 2.90
N VAL A 428 -3.42 -15.21 2.96
CA VAL A 428 -2.49 -15.10 4.09
C VAL A 428 -3.11 -14.21 5.16
N SER A 429 -3.26 -14.76 6.36
CA SER A 429 -3.84 -14.12 7.56
C SER A 429 -3.06 -14.40 8.84
N SER A 430 -2.23 -15.43 8.90
CA SER A 430 -1.47 -15.77 10.11
C SER A 430 0.01 -16.08 9.83
N ALA A 431 0.80 -16.23 10.90
CA ALA A 431 2.20 -16.66 10.80
C ALA A 431 2.33 -18.07 10.23
N GLU A 432 1.39 -18.96 10.54
CA GLU A 432 1.32 -20.32 9.98
C GLU A 432 1.12 -20.26 8.47
N ASP A 433 0.23 -19.39 7.98
CA ASP A 433 0.07 -19.19 6.53
C ASP A 433 1.38 -18.73 5.89
N VAL A 434 2.10 -17.80 6.51
CA VAL A 434 3.41 -17.33 6.01
C VAL A 434 4.41 -18.50 5.95
N LEU A 435 4.48 -19.34 6.99
CA LEU A 435 5.35 -20.51 7.02
C LEU A 435 4.98 -21.54 5.96
N GLU A 436 3.70 -21.78 5.70
CA GLU A 436 3.25 -22.68 4.64
C GLU A 436 3.73 -22.20 3.27
N TYR A 437 3.55 -20.91 2.96
CA TYR A 437 4.06 -20.32 1.72
C TYR A 437 5.58 -20.39 1.62
N GLY A 438 6.29 -20.11 2.72
CA GLY A 438 7.75 -20.24 2.78
C GLY A 438 8.19 -21.67 2.47
N ARG A 439 7.63 -22.66 3.15
CA ARG A 439 7.90 -24.09 2.91
C ARG A 439 7.56 -24.54 1.50
N ALA A 440 6.54 -23.94 0.88
CA ALA A 440 6.20 -24.18 -0.52
C ALA A 440 7.17 -23.53 -1.53
N GLY A 441 8.08 -22.65 -1.09
CA GLY A 441 9.11 -22.04 -1.93
C GLY A 441 8.97 -20.53 -2.14
N ALA A 442 8.04 -19.87 -1.45
CA ALA A 442 7.95 -18.41 -1.50
C ALA A 442 9.08 -17.76 -0.69
N SER A 443 9.85 -16.88 -1.33
CA SER A 443 10.90 -16.07 -0.69
C SER A 443 10.31 -14.92 0.13
N ALA A 444 9.09 -14.49 -0.19
CA ALA A 444 8.30 -13.50 0.54
C ALA A 444 6.81 -13.74 0.32
N VAL A 445 5.95 -13.12 1.12
CA VAL A 445 4.49 -13.23 1.02
C VAL A 445 3.81 -11.86 1.00
N GLN A 446 2.63 -11.75 0.41
CA GLN A 446 1.83 -10.53 0.37
C GLN A 446 0.45 -10.70 1.01
N LEU A 447 0.03 -9.67 1.74
CA LEU A 447 -1.28 -9.58 2.36
C LEU A 447 -2.18 -8.59 1.61
N TYR A 448 -3.48 -8.86 1.67
CA TYR A 448 -4.52 -7.93 1.25
C TYR A 448 -5.79 -8.17 2.05
N THR A 449 -6.49 -9.27 1.76
CA THR A 449 -7.88 -9.48 2.20
C THR A 449 -8.03 -9.48 3.72
N ALA A 450 -7.08 -10.11 4.42
CA ALA A 450 -7.09 -10.18 5.88
C ALA A 450 -7.06 -8.80 6.57
N LEU A 451 -6.44 -7.78 5.96
CA LEU A 451 -6.42 -6.41 6.53
C LEU A 451 -7.82 -5.81 6.65
N GLY A 452 -8.73 -6.16 5.74
CA GLY A 452 -10.14 -5.74 5.80
C GLY A 452 -10.96 -6.44 6.89
N TYR A 453 -10.44 -7.51 7.50
CA TYR A 453 -11.11 -8.26 8.57
C TYR A 453 -10.42 -8.11 9.92
N GLU A 454 -9.09 -7.99 9.93
CA GLU A 454 -8.27 -7.97 11.13
C GLU A 454 -7.64 -6.61 11.45
N GLY A 455 -7.73 -5.67 10.52
CA GLY A 455 -7.28 -4.29 10.69
C GLY A 455 -5.77 -4.11 10.51
N ALA A 456 -5.35 -2.87 10.73
CA ALA A 456 -4.00 -2.40 10.43
C ALA A 456 -2.91 -3.06 11.30
N GLY A 457 -3.27 -3.51 12.51
CA GLY A 457 -2.36 -4.19 13.42
C GLY A 457 -1.90 -5.60 13.02
N LEU A 458 -2.53 -6.18 11.98
CA LEU A 458 -2.30 -7.57 11.57
C LEU A 458 -0.82 -7.90 11.30
N VAL A 459 -0.14 -7.06 10.53
CA VAL A 459 1.25 -7.33 10.12
C VAL A 459 2.20 -7.39 11.31
N ALA A 460 2.01 -6.54 12.33
CA ALA A 460 2.83 -6.55 13.53
C ALA A 460 2.64 -7.84 14.35
N ARG A 461 1.41 -8.34 14.43
CA ARG A 461 1.10 -9.63 15.10
C ARG A 461 1.72 -10.81 14.35
N ILE A 462 1.53 -10.88 13.03
CA ILE A 462 2.11 -11.96 12.21
C ILE A 462 3.63 -12.00 12.34
N LYS A 463 4.32 -10.85 12.35
CA LYS A 463 5.78 -10.82 12.55
C LYS A 463 6.18 -11.40 13.91
N ASP A 464 5.50 -11.00 14.98
CA ASP A 464 5.79 -11.49 16.32
C ASP A 464 5.57 -13.00 16.43
N ASP A 465 4.49 -13.52 15.86
CA ASP A 465 4.17 -14.95 15.89
C ASP A 465 5.07 -15.76 14.95
N LEU A 466 5.48 -15.19 13.81
CA LEU A 466 6.43 -15.81 12.90
C LEU A 466 7.82 -15.96 13.53
N VAL A 467 8.28 -14.96 14.30
CA VAL A 467 9.55 -15.06 15.04
C VAL A 467 9.51 -16.20 16.05
N LYS A 468 8.39 -16.35 16.79
CA LYS A 468 8.21 -17.47 17.73
C LYS A 468 8.21 -18.80 16.99
N ALA A 469 7.48 -18.89 15.88
CA ALA A 469 7.33 -20.14 15.14
C ALA A 469 8.61 -20.57 14.38
N LEU A 470 9.50 -19.62 14.06
CA LEU A 470 10.83 -19.92 13.51
C LEU A 470 11.81 -20.46 14.56
N ASP A 471 11.58 -20.18 15.85
CA ASP A 471 12.39 -20.69 16.97
C ASP A 471 13.91 -20.58 16.74
N GLY A 472 14.37 -19.40 16.36
CA GLY A 472 15.79 -19.11 16.06
C GLY A 472 16.27 -19.51 14.66
N THR A 473 15.49 -20.29 13.89
CA THR A 473 15.77 -20.58 12.48
C THR A 473 15.60 -19.33 11.62
N LYS A 474 16.43 -19.15 10.58
CA LYS A 474 16.24 -18.03 9.65
C LYS A 474 15.13 -18.36 8.67
N TRP A 475 14.38 -17.33 8.26
CA TRP A 475 13.38 -17.42 7.21
C TRP A 475 13.96 -18.04 5.94
N THR A 476 15.16 -17.64 5.52
CA THR A 476 15.82 -18.19 4.33
C THR A 476 16.02 -19.70 4.38
N ASP A 477 16.16 -20.27 5.58
CA ASP A 477 16.46 -21.70 5.76
C ASP A 477 15.19 -22.56 5.65
N ILE A 478 13.99 -21.95 5.74
CA ILE A 478 12.72 -22.67 5.59
C ILE A 478 12.18 -22.64 4.16
N VAL A 479 12.70 -21.75 3.32
CA VAL A 479 12.18 -21.54 1.95
C VAL A 479 12.35 -22.81 1.13
N GLY A 480 11.22 -23.37 0.70
CA GLY A 480 11.18 -24.57 -0.15
C GLY A 480 11.44 -25.90 0.56
N VAL A 481 11.62 -25.92 1.88
CA VAL A 481 11.88 -27.16 2.66
C VAL A 481 10.73 -28.17 2.54
N GLY A 482 9.49 -27.70 2.32
CA GLY A 482 8.33 -28.56 2.12
C GLY A 482 8.20 -29.14 0.71
N VAL A 483 9.11 -28.80 -0.21
CA VAL A 483 9.08 -29.27 -1.59
C VAL A 483 10.09 -30.40 -1.76
N SER A 484 9.59 -31.63 -1.90
CA SER A 484 10.45 -32.78 -2.20
C SER A 484 11.22 -32.54 -3.50
N THR A 485 12.55 -32.61 -3.42
CA THR A 485 13.43 -32.69 -4.59
C THR A 485 13.25 -34.07 -5.21
N GLN A 486 12.71 -34.13 -6.44
CA GLN A 486 12.78 -35.34 -7.25
C GLN A 486 14.18 -35.48 -7.85
#